data_AF-A0A2V8LQL7-F1
#
_entry.id   AF-A0A2V8LQL7-F1
#
_cell.length_a   1.000
_cell.length_b   1.000
_cell.length_c   1.000
_cell.angle_alpha   90.00
_cell.angle_beta   90.00
_cell.angle_gamma   90.00
#
_symmetry.space_group_name_H-M   'P 1'
#
loop_
_entity.id
_entity.type
_entity.pdbx_description
1 polymer ?
#
loop_
_entity_poly.entity_id
_entity_poly.type
_entity_poly.pdbx_seq_one_letter_code
_entity_poly.pdbx_strand_id
1 'polypeptide(L)'
;MSEFTNPNVEILISAEQIKEKIREMGADIARDYAGRNPLLIGVLKGACTFLSDLIRATDIPLGIEFIAISSYGAEMRTSGEVRILKDLDVAVAGRHILVVEDIVDTGLTLSYLLANLESRGAASVKLVALLDKYERREKDVPIDYLGFKIPDKFVVPTTQASCTHRLLVAYLKAARRADARFLSLRLTYFLSSRLCEKLNFRFPPSRKGKKDERRKERAKSNDVPSRSRYATAPSSW
;
A
#
# COMPACT_ATOMS: atom_id res chain seq x y z
N MET A 1 28.31 -5.32 4.57
CA MET A 1 27.44 -6.53 4.58
C MET A 1 26.02 -6.06 4.32
N SER A 2 25.36 -6.54 3.27
CA SER A 2 24.03 -6.03 2.88
C SER A 2 22.97 -6.44 3.91
N GLU A 3 22.04 -5.55 4.23
CA GLU A 3 20.89 -5.74 5.15
C GLU A 3 20.04 -6.99 4.86
N PHE A 4 20.26 -7.66 3.73
CA PHE A 4 19.51 -8.83 3.27
C PHE A 4 20.17 -10.18 3.60
N THR A 5 21.31 -10.18 4.29
CA THR A 5 21.88 -11.40 4.90
C THR A 5 21.29 -11.67 6.29
N ASN A 6 19.97 -11.50 6.43
CA ASN A 6 19.27 -11.91 7.64
C ASN A 6 19.04 -13.43 7.55
N PRO A 7 19.60 -14.24 8.47
CA PRO A 7 19.45 -15.70 8.46
C PRO A 7 18.00 -16.16 8.67
N ASN A 8 17.09 -15.24 9.01
CA ASN A 8 15.67 -15.51 9.18
C ASN A 8 14.81 -15.02 7.99
N VAL A 9 15.37 -14.87 6.79
CA VAL A 9 14.57 -14.53 5.60
C VAL A 9 14.79 -15.61 4.56
N GLU A 10 13.70 -16.26 4.15
CA GLU A 10 13.73 -17.30 3.13
C GLU A 10 13.06 -16.80 1.84
N ILE A 11 13.58 -17.24 0.71
CA ILE A 11 12.95 -16.97 -0.59
C ILE A 11 11.86 -18.01 -0.77
N LEU A 12 10.60 -17.59 -0.79
CA LEU A 12 9.48 -18.48 -1.11
C LEU A 12 9.26 -18.59 -2.62
N ILE A 13 9.42 -17.47 -3.33
CA ILE A 13 9.19 -17.36 -4.76
C ILE A 13 10.28 -16.46 -5.34
N SER A 14 11.00 -16.95 -6.35
CA SER A 14 12.00 -16.17 -7.08
C SER A 14 11.34 -15.11 -7.97
N ALA A 15 12.06 -14.05 -8.34
CA ALA A 15 11.49 -13.08 -9.27
C ALA A 15 11.30 -13.64 -10.67
N GLU A 16 12.11 -14.61 -11.08
CA GLU A 16 11.98 -15.31 -12.35
C GLU A 16 10.64 -16.05 -12.39
N GLN A 17 10.29 -16.78 -11.32
CA GLN A 17 8.98 -17.42 -11.19
C GLN A 17 7.84 -16.40 -11.23
N ILE A 18 7.99 -15.26 -10.55
CA ILE A 18 6.95 -14.21 -10.56
C ILE A 18 6.78 -13.62 -11.95
N LYS A 19 7.86 -13.23 -12.62
CA LYS A 19 7.81 -12.66 -13.97
C LYS A 19 7.16 -13.64 -14.94
N GLU A 20 7.56 -14.91 -14.89
CA GLU A 20 6.98 -15.94 -15.75
C GLU A 20 5.49 -16.15 -15.45
N LYS A 21 5.12 -16.19 -14.17
CA LYS A 21 3.71 -16.35 -13.78
C LYS A 21 2.85 -15.16 -14.21
N ILE A 22 3.39 -13.94 -14.11
CA ILE A 22 2.71 -12.73 -14.59
C ILE A 22 2.54 -12.78 -16.11
N ARG A 23 3.54 -13.29 -16.85
CA ARG A 23 3.47 -13.48 -18.29
C ARG A 23 2.36 -14.46 -18.68
N GLU A 24 2.26 -15.58 -17.97
CA GLU A 24 1.17 -16.55 -18.14
C GLU A 24 -0.20 -15.90 -17.89
N MET A 25 -0.36 -15.23 -16.74
CA MET A 25 -1.62 -14.57 -16.38
C MET A 25 -2.01 -13.47 -17.39
N GLY A 26 -1.05 -12.68 -17.86
CA GLY A 26 -1.29 -11.65 -18.87
C GLY A 26 -1.76 -12.23 -20.20
N ALA A 27 -1.19 -13.36 -20.63
CA ALA A 27 -1.64 -14.07 -21.82
C ALA A 27 -3.06 -14.65 -21.66
N ASP A 28 -3.38 -15.19 -20.47
CA ASP A 28 -4.72 -15.68 -20.17
C ASP A 28 -5.76 -14.56 -20.21
N ILE A 29 -5.46 -13.41 -19.58
CA ILE A 29 -6.32 -12.24 -19.60
C ILE A 29 -6.49 -11.71 -21.03
N ALA A 30 -5.40 -11.60 -21.80
CA ALA A 30 -5.44 -11.11 -23.17
C ALA A 30 -6.33 -11.99 -24.06
N ARG A 31 -6.28 -13.32 -23.88
CA ARG A 31 -7.14 -14.27 -24.57
C ARG A 31 -8.61 -14.11 -24.16
N ASP A 32 -8.89 -14.09 -22.87
CA ASP A 32 -10.27 -14.04 -22.34
C ASP A 32 -10.99 -12.72 -22.66
N TYR A 33 -10.22 -11.64 -22.85
CA TYR A 33 -10.71 -10.30 -23.18
C TYR A 33 -10.33 -9.84 -24.59
N ALA A 34 -10.02 -10.77 -25.50
CA ALA A 34 -9.70 -10.45 -26.89
C ALA A 34 -10.82 -9.61 -27.55
N GLY A 35 -10.43 -8.52 -28.21
CA GLY A 35 -11.36 -7.57 -28.83
C GLY A 35 -12.17 -6.71 -27.85
N ARG A 36 -11.85 -6.74 -26.55
CA ARG A 36 -12.48 -5.90 -25.51
C ARG A 36 -11.47 -4.88 -24.96
N ASN A 37 -11.97 -4.00 -24.08
CA ASN A 37 -11.17 -2.99 -23.38
C ASN A 37 -11.49 -3.01 -21.86
N PRO A 38 -10.98 -4.01 -21.12
CA PRO A 38 -11.25 -4.12 -19.68
C PRO A 38 -10.59 -2.98 -18.88
N LEU A 39 -11.14 -2.71 -17.69
CA LEU A 39 -10.58 -1.79 -16.71
C LEU A 39 -9.84 -2.57 -15.62
N LEU A 40 -8.53 -2.41 -15.51
CA LEU A 40 -7.75 -2.95 -14.41
C LEU A 40 -7.76 -1.96 -13.24
N ILE A 41 -8.19 -2.42 -12.07
CA ILE A 41 -8.25 -1.62 -10.85
C ILE A 41 -7.22 -2.14 -9.85
N GLY A 42 -6.13 -1.41 -9.66
CA GLY A 42 -5.12 -1.72 -8.66
C GLY A 42 -5.55 -1.32 -7.25
N VAL A 43 -5.55 -2.26 -6.31
CA VAL A 43 -5.79 -1.94 -4.90
C VAL A 43 -4.51 -1.44 -4.25
N LEU A 44 -4.55 -0.18 -3.79
CA LEU A 44 -3.39 0.47 -3.21
C LEU A 44 -3.15 0.01 -1.76
N LYS A 45 -1.88 -0.13 -1.36
CA LYS A 45 -0.66 0.23 -2.11
C LYS A 45 0.05 -0.96 -2.75
N GLY A 46 -0.18 -2.17 -2.23
CA GLY A 46 0.61 -3.36 -2.52
C GLY A 46 0.59 -3.76 -3.99
N ALA A 47 -0.57 -3.68 -4.63
CA ALA A 47 -0.75 -4.14 -6.01
C ALA A 47 -0.07 -3.27 -7.08
N CYS A 48 0.46 -2.08 -6.75
CA CYS A 48 0.96 -1.12 -7.76
C CYS A 48 2.03 -1.70 -8.70
N THR A 49 2.99 -2.42 -8.13
CA THR A 49 4.08 -3.04 -8.92
C THR A 49 3.60 -4.24 -9.71
N PHE A 50 2.82 -5.13 -9.08
CA PHE A 50 2.22 -6.28 -9.74
C PHE A 50 1.33 -5.85 -10.92
N LEU A 51 0.48 -4.84 -10.71
CA LEU A 51 -0.34 -4.25 -11.76
C LEU A 51 0.53 -3.73 -12.92
N SER A 52 1.61 -3.01 -12.63
CA SER A 52 2.52 -2.49 -13.66
C SER A 52 3.16 -3.60 -14.49
N ASP A 53 3.54 -4.70 -13.85
CA ASP A 53 4.11 -5.87 -14.53
C ASP A 53 3.03 -6.60 -15.36
N LEU A 54 1.83 -6.74 -14.82
CA LEU A 54 0.69 -7.38 -15.47
C LEU A 54 0.23 -6.62 -16.71
N ILE A 55 0.16 -5.28 -16.65
CA ILE A 55 -0.19 -4.44 -17.79
C ILE A 55 0.78 -4.69 -18.95
N ARG A 56 2.09 -4.77 -18.67
CA ARG A 56 3.11 -5.05 -19.69
C ARG A 56 3.01 -6.44 -20.28
N ALA A 57 2.46 -7.40 -19.53
CA ALA A 57 2.28 -8.78 -19.96
C ALA A 57 0.95 -9.03 -20.70
N THR A 58 0.02 -8.07 -20.66
CA THR A 58 -1.35 -8.21 -21.19
C THR A 58 -1.47 -7.43 -22.50
N ASP A 59 -1.25 -8.09 -23.63
CA ASP A 59 -1.17 -7.46 -24.96
C ASP A 59 -2.55 -7.20 -25.60
N ILE A 60 -3.37 -6.37 -24.92
CA ILE A 60 -4.65 -5.87 -25.42
C ILE A 60 -4.88 -4.43 -24.93
N PRO A 61 -5.74 -3.63 -25.60
CA PRO A 61 -6.19 -2.35 -25.05
C PRO A 61 -6.85 -2.54 -23.68
N LEU A 62 -6.43 -1.75 -22.69
CA LEU A 62 -6.99 -1.77 -21.35
C LEU A 62 -6.98 -0.36 -20.72
N GLY A 63 -7.88 -0.15 -19.76
CA GLY A 63 -7.85 1.02 -18.88
C GLY A 63 -7.20 0.68 -17.53
N ILE A 64 -6.71 1.70 -16.82
CA ILE A 64 -6.06 1.54 -15.52
C ILE A 64 -6.69 2.53 -14.54
N GLU A 65 -7.05 2.03 -13.36
CA GLU A 65 -7.52 2.82 -12.24
C GLU A 65 -6.88 2.34 -10.93
N PHE A 66 -6.90 3.20 -9.92
CA PHE A 66 -6.44 2.86 -8.58
C PHE A 66 -7.51 3.17 -7.56
N ILE A 67 -7.72 2.23 -6.63
CA ILE A 67 -8.58 2.42 -5.47
C ILE A 67 -7.76 2.23 -4.20
N ALA A 68 -8.04 3.03 -3.18
CA ALA A 68 -7.42 2.86 -1.86
C ALA A 68 -8.50 2.56 -0.83
N ILE A 69 -8.30 1.49 -0.06
CA ILE A 69 -9.26 1.02 0.91
C ILE A 69 -8.56 0.86 2.26
N SER A 70 -9.24 1.23 3.34
CA SER A 70 -8.81 0.91 4.69
C SER A 70 -9.85 0.05 5.39
N SER A 71 -9.41 -1.06 5.97
CA SER A 71 -10.14 -1.75 7.03
C SER A 71 -9.91 -1.01 8.35
N TYR A 72 -10.96 -0.64 9.07
CA TYR A 72 -10.80 -0.05 10.40
C TYR A 72 -10.14 -1.04 11.37
N GLY A 73 -9.01 -0.63 11.96
CA GLY A 73 -8.49 -1.03 13.27
C GLY A 73 -8.24 -2.52 13.54
N ALA A 74 -7.00 -2.87 13.86
CA ALA A 74 -6.55 -4.18 14.34
C ALA A 74 -7.14 -4.66 15.69
N GLU A 75 -8.24 -4.06 16.14
CA GLU A 75 -8.97 -4.36 17.38
C GLU A 75 -10.48 -4.29 17.13
N MET A 76 -11.01 -5.16 16.26
CA MET A 76 -12.35 -5.69 16.43
C MET A 76 -12.58 -6.79 15.40
N ARG A 77 -12.65 -8.03 15.89
CA ARG A 77 -13.52 -9.03 15.29
C ARG A 77 -14.90 -8.36 15.14
N THR A 78 -15.54 -8.50 13.97
CA THR A 78 -16.98 -8.37 13.70
C THR A 78 -17.62 -7.10 13.08
N SER A 79 -16.98 -5.95 12.83
CA SER A 79 -17.75 -4.86 12.16
C SER A 79 -17.72 -4.88 10.63
N GLY A 80 -16.66 -5.40 10.01
CA GLY A 80 -16.57 -5.51 8.54
C GLY A 80 -16.65 -4.16 7.79
N GLU A 81 -16.54 -3.03 8.50
CA GLU A 81 -16.65 -1.70 7.89
C GLU A 81 -15.39 -1.36 7.09
N VAL A 82 -15.55 -1.43 5.78
CA VAL A 82 -14.54 -1.10 4.78
C VAL A 82 -14.75 0.34 4.32
N ARG A 83 -13.72 1.18 4.43
CA ARG A 83 -13.78 2.58 3.99
C ARG A 83 -12.94 2.79 2.74
N ILE A 84 -13.55 3.39 1.71
CA ILE A 84 -12.84 3.87 0.53
C ILE A 84 -12.15 5.20 0.87
N LEU A 85 -10.83 5.22 0.75
CA LEU A 85 -9.98 6.39 0.97
C LEU A 85 -9.74 7.18 -0.33
N LYS A 86 -9.61 6.46 -1.45
CA LYS A 86 -9.57 7.00 -2.81
C LYS A 86 -10.49 6.13 -3.66
N ASP A 87 -11.48 6.76 -4.28
CA ASP A 87 -12.38 6.09 -5.23
C ASP A 87 -11.84 6.21 -6.66
N LEU A 88 -12.54 5.61 -7.62
CA LEU A 88 -12.24 5.63 -9.04
C LEU A 88 -12.57 7.00 -9.65
N ASP A 89 -11.78 7.42 -10.63
CA ASP A 89 -11.98 8.69 -11.32
C ASP A 89 -12.92 8.57 -12.53
N VAL A 90 -13.24 7.33 -12.93
CA VAL A 90 -14.10 6.99 -14.07
C VAL A 90 -15.29 6.12 -13.65
N ALA A 91 -16.38 6.22 -14.41
CA ALA A 91 -17.53 5.34 -14.23
C ALA A 91 -17.20 3.88 -14.61
N VAL A 92 -17.81 2.95 -13.88
CA VAL A 92 -17.61 1.51 -14.06
C VAL A 92 -18.80 0.79 -14.70
N ALA A 93 -19.94 1.48 -14.85
CA ALA A 93 -21.15 0.91 -15.42
C ALA A 93 -20.90 0.39 -16.85
N GLY A 94 -21.35 -0.84 -17.13
CA GLY A 94 -21.18 -1.51 -18.41
C GLY A 94 -19.75 -1.96 -18.74
N ARG A 95 -18.78 -1.76 -17.85
CA ARG A 95 -17.37 -2.14 -18.11
C ARG A 95 -17.05 -3.53 -17.55
N HIS A 96 -16.15 -4.23 -18.23
CA HIS A 96 -15.49 -5.41 -17.67
C HIS A 96 -14.35 -4.97 -16.76
N ILE A 97 -14.34 -5.43 -15.52
CA ILE A 97 -13.41 -5.01 -14.49
C ILE A 97 -12.56 -6.18 -14.04
N LEU A 98 -11.25 -5.93 -13.92
CA LEU A 98 -10.26 -6.81 -13.33
C LEU A 98 -9.68 -6.12 -12.10
N VAL A 99 -10.10 -6.54 -10.90
CA VAL A 99 -9.51 -6.06 -9.66
C VAL A 99 -8.17 -6.75 -9.46
N VAL A 100 -7.11 -5.98 -9.26
CA VAL A 100 -5.74 -6.47 -9.12
C VAL A 100 -5.26 -6.25 -7.69
N GLU A 101 -4.98 -7.35 -6.98
CA GLU A 101 -4.50 -7.37 -5.60
C GLU A 101 -3.16 -8.10 -5.51
N ASP A 102 -2.27 -7.67 -4.61
CA ASP A 102 -1.00 -8.37 -4.38
C ASP A 102 -1.18 -9.65 -3.57
N ILE A 103 -2.01 -9.61 -2.53
CA ILE A 103 -2.24 -10.74 -1.64
C ILE A 103 -3.68 -10.82 -1.15
N VAL A 104 -4.27 -12.01 -1.27
CA VAL A 104 -5.55 -12.33 -0.64
C VAL A 104 -5.31 -13.10 0.65
N ASP A 105 -5.85 -12.55 1.73
CA ASP A 105 -5.77 -13.11 3.09
C ASP A 105 -7.18 -13.56 3.53
N THR A 106 -7.84 -12.84 4.44
CA THR A 106 -9.17 -13.21 4.95
C THR A 106 -10.29 -13.12 3.91
N GLY A 107 -10.09 -12.35 2.83
CA GLY A 107 -11.08 -12.12 1.77
C GLY A 107 -12.12 -11.05 2.10
N LEU A 108 -12.19 -10.54 3.33
CA LEU A 108 -13.23 -9.59 3.75
C LEU A 108 -13.24 -8.30 2.91
N THR A 109 -12.10 -7.61 2.81
CA THR A 109 -11.97 -6.35 2.06
C THR A 109 -12.30 -6.53 0.58
N LEU A 110 -11.78 -7.58 -0.05
CA LEU A 110 -12.03 -7.86 -1.47
C LEU A 110 -13.49 -8.20 -1.71
N SER A 111 -14.12 -8.98 -0.84
CA SER A 111 -15.54 -9.32 -1.00
C SER A 111 -16.43 -8.07 -1.00
N TYR A 112 -16.09 -7.06 -0.20
CA TYR A 112 -16.79 -5.78 -0.18
C TYR A 112 -16.53 -5.00 -1.47
N LEU A 113 -15.27 -4.93 -1.92
CA LEU A 113 -14.89 -4.22 -3.13
C LEU A 113 -15.59 -4.80 -4.37
N LEU A 114 -15.55 -6.12 -4.53
CA LEU A 114 -16.18 -6.80 -5.67
C LEU A 114 -17.70 -6.52 -5.70
N ALA A 115 -18.39 -6.71 -4.58
CA ALA A 115 -19.82 -6.41 -4.47
C ALA A 115 -20.13 -4.93 -4.72
N ASN A 116 -19.27 -4.01 -4.27
CA ASN A 116 -19.44 -2.59 -4.51
C ASN A 116 -19.33 -2.26 -6.01
N LEU A 117 -18.37 -2.84 -6.72
CA LEU A 117 -18.20 -2.63 -8.17
C LEU A 117 -19.35 -3.23 -8.98
N GLU A 118 -19.83 -4.41 -8.60
CA GLU A 118 -21.03 -5.02 -9.19
C GLU A 118 -22.26 -4.12 -9.00
N SER A 119 -22.49 -3.60 -7.79
CA SER A 119 -23.62 -2.72 -7.51
C SER A 119 -23.59 -1.39 -8.29
N ARG A 120 -22.40 -0.96 -8.74
CA ARG A 120 -22.22 0.22 -9.60
C ARG A 120 -22.49 -0.08 -11.08
N GLY A 121 -22.97 -1.29 -11.41
CA GLY A 121 -23.40 -1.67 -12.75
C GLY A 121 -22.30 -2.19 -13.65
N ALA A 122 -21.19 -2.69 -13.11
CA ALA A 122 -20.14 -3.34 -13.90
C ALA A 122 -20.71 -4.50 -14.74
N ALA A 123 -20.26 -4.67 -15.98
CA ALA A 123 -20.70 -5.77 -16.84
C ALA A 123 -20.15 -7.12 -16.37
N SER A 124 -18.95 -7.12 -15.78
CA SER A 124 -18.39 -8.26 -15.05
C SER A 124 -17.31 -7.76 -14.09
N VAL A 125 -17.14 -8.42 -12.96
CA VAL A 125 -16.03 -8.16 -12.04
C VAL A 125 -15.28 -9.47 -11.81
N LYS A 126 -13.98 -9.47 -12.10
CA LYS A 126 -13.07 -10.60 -11.86
C LYS A 126 -11.91 -10.18 -10.96
N LEU A 127 -11.36 -11.13 -10.22
CA LEU A 127 -10.22 -10.91 -9.31
C LEU A 127 -8.94 -11.54 -9.87
N VAL A 128 -7.91 -10.72 -9.97
CA VAL A 128 -6.53 -11.10 -10.26
C VAL A 128 -5.72 -10.92 -8.97
N ALA A 129 -5.13 -12.00 -8.46
CA ALA A 129 -4.30 -11.95 -7.27
C ALA A 129 -2.94 -12.61 -7.50
N LEU A 130 -1.87 -11.94 -7.06
CA LEU A 130 -0.55 -12.55 -7.14
C LEU A 130 -0.38 -13.67 -6.11
N LEU A 131 -0.84 -13.47 -4.87
CA LEU A 131 -0.68 -14.41 -3.76
C LEU A 131 -2.03 -14.74 -3.11
N ASP A 132 -2.22 -16.00 -2.72
CA ASP A 132 -3.39 -16.47 -1.96
C ASP A 132 -2.96 -17.23 -0.70
N LYS A 133 -3.37 -16.72 0.47
CA LYS A 133 -3.26 -17.39 1.77
C LYS A 133 -4.56 -18.10 2.10
N TYR A 134 -4.87 -19.13 1.35
CA TYR A 134 -6.15 -19.84 1.44
C TYR A 134 -6.50 -20.32 2.86
N GLU A 135 -5.51 -20.72 3.65
CA GLU A 135 -5.69 -21.20 5.03
C GLU A 135 -6.29 -20.14 5.99
N ARG A 136 -6.25 -18.85 5.62
CA ARG A 136 -6.76 -17.74 6.44
C ARG A 136 -8.13 -17.25 6.00
N ARG A 137 -8.74 -17.92 5.02
CA ARG A 137 -9.99 -17.49 4.40
C ARG A 137 -11.12 -17.43 5.44
N GLU A 138 -11.66 -16.24 5.66
CA GLU A 138 -12.86 -16.04 6.48
C GLU A 138 -14.10 -15.86 5.60
N LYS A 139 -13.92 -15.24 4.43
CA LYS A 139 -14.97 -15.07 3.43
C LYS A 139 -14.48 -15.55 2.08
N ASP A 140 -15.23 -16.47 1.49
CA ASP A 140 -14.90 -17.00 0.17
C ASP A 140 -14.96 -15.89 -0.87
N VAL A 141 -13.89 -15.82 -1.67
CA VAL A 141 -13.75 -14.85 -2.76
C VAL A 141 -13.10 -15.60 -3.91
N PRO A 142 -13.81 -15.80 -5.04
CA PRO A 142 -13.24 -16.48 -6.19
C PRO A 142 -12.09 -15.64 -6.75
N ILE A 143 -10.95 -16.29 -6.97
CA ILE A 143 -9.79 -15.69 -7.64
C ILE A 143 -9.78 -16.26 -9.06
N ASP A 144 -10.10 -15.42 -10.04
CA ASP A 144 -10.16 -15.83 -11.45
C ASP A 144 -8.77 -16.07 -12.04
N TYR A 145 -7.80 -15.25 -11.65
CA TYR A 145 -6.41 -15.36 -12.09
C TYR A 145 -5.50 -15.33 -10.87
N LEU A 146 -4.90 -16.48 -10.56
CA LEU A 146 -4.05 -16.66 -9.39
C LEU A 146 -2.59 -16.86 -9.80
N GLY A 147 -1.70 -16.10 -9.17
CA GLY A 147 -0.27 -16.32 -9.27
C GLY A 147 0.17 -17.55 -8.47
N PHE A 148 0.14 -17.46 -7.15
CA PHE A 148 0.67 -18.49 -6.25
C PHE A 148 -0.20 -18.69 -5.00
N LYS A 149 -0.43 -19.94 -4.64
CA LYS A 149 -0.88 -20.30 -3.29
C LYS A 149 0.32 -20.32 -2.36
N ILE A 150 0.19 -19.71 -1.20
CA ILE A 150 1.25 -19.61 -0.20
C ILE A 150 0.75 -20.03 1.19
N PRO A 151 1.61 -20.59 2.06
CA PRO A 151 1.24 -20.89 3.44
C PRO A 151 0.96 -19.60 4.23
N ASP A 152 0.34 -19.72 5.41
CA ASP A 152 0.22 -18.59 6.36
C ASP A 152 1.58 -18.18 6.95
N LYS A 153 2.37 -17.47 6.15
CA LYS A 153 3.64 -16.85 6.52
C LYS A 153 3.62 -15.36 6.21
N PHE A 154 4.36 -14.57 6.99
CA PHE A 154 4.49 -13.15 6.71
C PHE A 154 5.40 -12.92 5.50
N VAL A 155 4.86 -12.37 4.41
CA VAL A 155 5.56 -12.15 3.14
C VAL A 155 5.88 -10.67 2.97
N VAL A 156 7.06 -10.36 2.45
CA VAL A 156 7.50 -9.00 2.13
C VAL A 156 7.73 -8.87 0.63
N PRO A 157 6.97 -8.01 -0.07
CA PRO A 157 7.26 -7.67 -1.44
C PRO A 157 8.61 -6.96 -1.55
N THR A 158 9.45 -7.38 -2.48
CA THR A 158 10.80 -6.81 -2.74
C THR A 158 10.80 -5.56 -3.58
N THR A 159 9.65 -4.91 -3.70
CA THR A 159 9.43 -3.73 -4.51
C THR A 159 10.22 -2.51 -4.02
N GLN A 160 11.09 -2.66 -3.01
CA GLN A 160 12.12 -1.68 -2.69
C GLN A 160 13.19 -1.63 -3.79
N ALA A 161 13.27 -0.46 -4.42
CA ALA A 161 14.08 -0.06 -5.57
C ALA A 161 15.63 -0.17 -5.41
N SER A 162 16.13 -1.09 -4.58
CA SER A 162 17.55 -1.44 -4.50
C SER A 162 17.83 -2.94 -4.57
N CYS A 163 16.85 -3.78 -4.89
CA CYS A 163 17.06 -5.23 -4.94
C CYS A 163 16.52 -5.85 -6.23
N THR A 164 17.47 -6.29 -7.04
CA THR A 164 17.28 -7.25 -8.11
C THR A 164 16.71 -8.58 -7.56
N HIS A 165 15.61 -9.04 -8.16
CA HIS A 165 15.27 -10.47 -8.37
C HIS A 165 14.64 -11.37 -7.29
N ARG A 166 13.99 -10.92 -6.21
CA ARG A 166 13.41 -11.90 -5.23
C ARG A 166 12.02 -11.49 -4.81
N LEU A 167 11.13 -12.33 -4.28
CA LEU A 167 10.07 -11.91 -3.36
C LEU A 167 10.47 -12.50 -2.01
N LEU A 168 10.67 -11.67 -0.99
CA LEU A 168 11.32 -12.10 0.25
C LEU A 168 10.25 -12.42 1.28
N VAL A 169 10.19 -13.66 1.75
CA VAL A 169 9.38 -13.97 2.92
C VAL A 169 10.22 -13.68 4.14
N ALA A 170 9.87 -12.62 4.87
CA ALA A 170 10.51 -12.31 6.13
C ALA A 170 9.94 -13.24 7.22
N TYR A 171 10.72 -14.24 7.60
CA TYR A 171 10.46 -15.00 8.81
C TYR A 171 11.01 -14.22 10.02
N LEU A 172 10.18 -13.41 10.67
CA LEU A 172 10.54 -12.95 12.02
C LEU A 172 10.27 -14.10 12.99
N LYS A 173 11.25 -14.99 13.18
CA LYS A 173 11.28 -15.86 14.36
C LYS A 173 11.26 -14.93 15.58
N ALA A 174 10.10 -14.85 16.23
CA ALA A 174 9.84 -14.07 17.45
C ALA A 174 9.69 -12.54 17.36
N ALA A 175 9.10 -11.99 16.31
CA ALA A 175 8.50 -10.65 16.42
C ALA A 175 7.03 -10.77 16.83
N ARG A 176 6.70 -10.44 18.09
CA ARG A 176 5.30 -10.21 18.46
C ARG A 176 4.73 -9.14 17.51
N ARG A 177 3.42 -9.19 17.21
CA ARG A 177 2.68 -8.25 16.32
C ARG A 177 3.00 -6.74 16.50
N ALA A 178 3.64 -6.35 17.60
CA ALA A 178 4.15 -5.00 17.84
C ALA A 178 5.33 -4.59 16.94
N ASP A 179 6.25 -5.50 16.59
CA ASP A 179 7.49 -5.13 15.87
C ASP A 179 7.30 -4.99 14.35
N ALA A 180 6.30 -5.68 13.77
CA ALA A 180 5.92 -5.51 12.37
C ALA A 180 5.43 -4.07 12.05
N ARG A 181 4.86 -3.37 13.05
CA ARG A 181 4.47 -1.95 12.92
C ARG A 181 5.69 -1.03 12.80
N PHE A 182 6.77 -1.37 13.48
CA PHE A 182 8.02 -0.59 13.45
C PHE A 182 8.75 -0.72 12.11
N LEU A 183 8.71 -1.91 11.49
CA LEU A 183 9.32 -2.14 10.18
C LEU A 183 8.55 -1.40 9.07
N SER A 184 7.21 -1.43 9.09
CA SER A 184 6.35 -0.70 8.15
C SER A 184 6.59 0.83 8.19
N LEU A 185 6.70 1.41 9.39
CA LEU A 185 6.91 2.86 9.56
C LEU A 185 8.31 3.33 9.13
N ARG A 186 9.37 2.54 9.37
CA ARG A 186 10.73 2.88 8.89
C ARG A 186 10.89 2.69 7.37
N LEU A 187 10.27 1.67 6.78
CA LEU A 187 10.31 1.46 5.32
C LEU A 187 9.55 2.54 4.55
N THR A 188 8.39 2.98 5.06
CA THR A 188 7.60 4.04 4.42
C THR A 188 8.35 5.38 4.42
N TYR A 189 9.07 5.68 5.51
CA TYR A 189 9.89 6.88 5.60
C TYR A 189 11.08 6.85 4.62
N PHE A 190 11.74 5.70 4.46
CA PHE A 190 12.88 5.56 3.57
C PHE A 190 12.53 5.72 2.08
N LEU A 191 11.36 5.23 1.67
CA LEU A 191 10.82 5.41 0.31
C LEU A 191 10.50 6.88 0.01
N SER A 192 9.97 7.62 0.99
CA SER A 192 9.70 9.05 0.83
C SER A 192 10.97 9.88 0.65
N SER A 193 12.06 9.55 1.36
CA SER A 193 13.30 10.35 1.33
C SER A 193 14.05 10.20 0.00
N ARG A 194 14.22 8.97 -0.49
CA ARG A 194 15.01 8.71 -1.72
C ARG A 194 14.26 9.04 -3.02
N LEU A 195 12.94 8.93 -3.03
CA LEU A 195 12.13 9.35 -4.18
C LEU A 195 12.10 10.88 -4.29
N CYS A 196 12.08 11.60 -3.16
CA CYS A 196 12.16 13.06 -3.12
C CYS A 196 13.52 13.61 -3.58
N GLU A 197 14.62 12.98 -3.18
CA GLU A 197 15.96 13.39 -3.62
C GLU A 197 16.16 13.22 -5.13
N LYS A 198 15.59 12.17 -5.73
CA LYS A 198 15.68 11.92 -7.18
C LYS A 198 14.73 12.77 -8.03
N LEU A 199 13.63 13.27 -7.47
CA LEU A 199 12.61 14.06 -8.19
C LEU A 199 12.66 15.56 -7.85
N ASN A 200 13.66 16.02 -7.08
CA ASN A 200 13.80 17.39 -6.57
C ASN A 200 12.50 17.95 -5.93
N PHE A 201 11.69 17.06 -5.35
CA PHE A 201 10.37 17.39 -4.82
C PHE A 201 10.49 17.67 -3.31
N ARG A 202 10.37 18.94 -2.91
CA ARG A 202 10.30 19.33 -1.49
C ARG A 202 8.87 19.11 -0.98
N PHE A 203 8.67 18.13 -0.10
CA PHE A 203 7.45 18.08 0.70
C PHE A 203 7.44 19.25 1.71
N PRO A 204 6.29 19.92 1.91
CA PRO A 204 6.16 20.85 3.03
C PRO A 204 6.34 20.10 4.34
N PRO A 205 6.89 20.74 5.39
CA PRO A 205 7.20 20.07 6.64
C PRO A 205 5.95 19.44 7.26
N SER A 206 6.11 18.21 7.75
CA SER A 206 5.06 17.48 8.46
C SER A 206 4.51 18.31 9.63
N ARG A 207 3.27 18.07 10.05
CA ARG A 207 2.63 18.77 11.19
C ARG A 207 3.43 18.70 12.50
N LYS A 208 4.36 17.75 12.66
CA LYS A 208 5.32 17.73 13.78
C LYS A 208 6.41 18.80 13.63
N GLY A 209 6.95 19.00 12.42
CA GLY A 209 7.93 20.05 12.12
C GLY A 209 7.38 21.47 12.35
N LYS A 210 6.11 21.72 11.97
CA LYS A 210 5.45 23.03 12.23
C LYS A 210 5.27 23.35 13.72
N LYS A 211 5.17 22.35 14.60
CA LYS A 211 5.11 22.57 16.06
C LYS A 211 6.48 22.92 16.61
N ASP A 212 7.53 22.25 16.16
CA ASP A 212 8.91 22.52 16.63
C ASP A 212 9.45 23.86 16.11
N GLU A 213 9.08 24.27 14.90
CA GLU A 213 9.44 25.59 14.33
C GLU A 213 8.75 26.73 15.07
N ARG A 214 7.43 26.61 15.34
CA ARG A 214 6.70 27.57 16.19
C ARG A 214 7.19 27.61 17.64
N ARG A 215 7.72 26.49 18.15
CA ARG A 215 8.32 26.42 19.49
C ARG A 215 9.69 27.11 19.53
N LYS A 216 10.49 26.99 18.45
CA LYS A 216 11.77 27.68 18.29
C LYS A 216 11.61 29.19 18.06
N GLU A 217 10.59 29.62 17.33
CA GLU A 217 10.27 31.05 17.16
C GLU A 217 9.78 31.69 18.47
N ARG A 218 8.94 30.99 19.25
CA ARG A 218 8.56 31.44 20.61
C ARG A 218 9.70 31.46 21.61
N ALA A 219 10.71 30.60 21.45
CA ALA A 219 11.90 30.61 22.31
C ALA A 219 12.83 31.79 21.99
N LYS A 220 12.90 32.23 20.73
CA LYS A 220 13.71 33.39 20.32
C LYS A 220 13.08 34.74 20.65
N SER A 221 11.74 34.83 20.82
CA SER A 221 11.08 36.09 21.19
C SER A 221 11.12 36.42 22.68
N ASN A 222 11.63 35.50 23.53
CA ASN A 222 11.67 35.68 24.98
C ASN A 222 13.04 36.13 25.52
N ASP A 223 14.05 36.31 24.65
CA ASP A 223 15.30 36.98 25.00
C ASP A 223 15.18 38.49 24.74
N VAL A 224 14.38 39.16 25.56
CA VAL A 224 14.52 40.60 25.80
C VAL A 224 15.02 40.75 27.25
N PRO A 225 16.23 41.29 27.50
CA PRO A 225 16.72 41.45 28.85
C PRO A 225 15.85 42.47 29.59
N SER A 226 15.28 42.05 30.73
CA SER A 226 14.58 42.93 31.65
C SER A 226 15.54 44.02 32.16
N ARG A 227 15.34 45.27 31.73
CA ARG A 227 15.97 46.42 32.38
C ARG A 227 15.35 46.60 33.77
N SER A 228 16.22 46.56 34.78
CA SER A 228 15.90 46.75 36.18
C SER A 228 15.41 48.17 36.48
N ARG A 229 14.52 48.25 37.46
CA ARG A 229 14.00 49.44 38.13
C ARG A 229 15.12 50.30 38.71
N TYR A 230 14.89 51.62 38.77
CA TYR A 230 15.09 52.61 39.85
C TYR A 230 14.72 53.97 39.19
N ALA A 231 13.97 54.93 39.74
CA ALA A 231 13.75 55.29 41.14
C ALA A 231 12.46 56.16 41.33
N THR A 232 11.82 55.98 42.49
CA THR A 232 11.26 56.95 43.47
C THR A 232 10.34 58.13 43.07
N ALA A 233 9.05 58.02 43.50
CA ALA A 233 8.27 58.86 44.46
C ALA A 233 8.19 60.42 44.32
N PRO A 234 7.26 61.13 45.02
CA PRO A 234 5.83 60.89 45.29
C PRO A 234 4.95 62.18 45.10
N SER A 235 3.62 62.06 45.09
CA SER A 235 2.74 63.04 45.77
C SER A 235 1.28 62.56 45.90
N SER A 236 0.78 62.73 47.12
CA SER A 236 -0.62 62.81 47.55
C SER A 236 -1.39 63.90 46.80
N TRP A 237 -2.65 63.66 46.44
CA TRP A 237 -3.90 64.16 47.04
C TRP A 237 -5.08 63.48 46.33
#